data_AF-A0A150N5G9-F1
#
_entry.id   AF-A0A150N5G9-F1
#
_cell.length_a   1.000
_cell.length_b   1.000
_cell.length_c   1.000
_cell.angle_alpha   90.00
_cell.angle_beta   90.00
_cell.angle_gamma   90.00
#
_symmetry.space_group_name_H-M   'P 1'
#
loop_
_entity.id
_entity.type
_entity.pdbx_description
1 polymer ?
#
loop_
_entity_poly.entity_id
_entity_poly.type
_entity_poly.pdbx_seq_one_letter_code
_entity_poly.pdbx_strand_id
1 'polypeptide(L)'
;MNVLEVNHVSYHYHRKQVLHDVTFTVAKGEVFGILGPNGSGKTTLLKLLSKELLLQNGSITVNGRPLRSFSQKEWARFAAVLPQTVDAAFGYTVKETVELGRYAHQSGLFPTWTEEDEQAVKTAIEEVGLMEKAEEGIDRLSGGERQRVYLARALAQQPQLLLLDEPTNHMDITQQMKLLDQLVRSAKEKELTVIAIFHDINIASLYCDRLLMLKKGEVVALGTPEELMEPEIFRSVFHASVSRQAHPTVSKPLMAFLREWQFPILQHNELRERFAWTMLEDCVVVTATEPLKVLSSALVGSGFQWATHFVNRQVSKDYDCEDAETEMKHYLRRRGFPVQKTIGMMTAVSVEDTVCMYEKHDAFSVWTVVTAGVGNAVDAAQAWKREELSQKVGTINIMVFIDGTLTDAAYVQALMTATEAKTKALYDEKIVDPETSTYATGTSTDCIAIAATQTGATFPYAGTITPIGKAIGRTVYEATKEALRRYKQRRESL
;
A
#
# COMPACT_ATOMS: atom_id res chain seq x y z
N MET A 1 10.54 -18.35 -23.68
CA MET A 1 11.84 -18.23 -24.37
C MET A 1 12.43 -16.88 -24.04
N ASN A 2 13.76 -16.78 -23.88
CA ASN A 2 14.44 -15.51 -23.63
C ASN A 2 14.53 -14.70 -24.93
N VAL A 3 14.14 -13.43 -24.88
CA VAL A 3 14.32 -12.49 -26.00
C VAL A 3 15.69 -11.81 -25.94
N LEU A 4 16.22 -11.58 -24.73
CA LEU A 4 17.50 -10.93 -24.48
C LEU A 4 18.31 -11.75 -23.48
N GLU A 5 19.58 -11.97 -23.78
CA GLU A 5 20.55 -12.58 -22.85
C GLU A 5 21.81 -11.72 -22.79
N VAL A 6 22.23 -11.40 -21.57
CA VAL A 6 23.39 -10.60 -21.25
C VAL A 6 24.32 -11.50 -20.45
N ASN A 7 25.53 -11.75 -20.96
CA ASN A 7 26.48 -12.67 -20.34
C ASN A 7 27.81 -11.97 -20.10
N HIS A 8 28.23 -11.91 -18.85
CA HIS A 8 29.52 -11.41 -18.39
C HIS A 8 29.88 -10.00 -18.88
N VAL A 9 28.89 -9.10 -18.93
CA VAL A 9 29.08 -7.75 -19.49
C VAL A 9 29.82 -6.86 -18.50
N SER A 10 30.96 -6.34 -18.97
CA SER A 10 31.74 -5.32 -18.25
C SER A 10 31.98 -4.11 -19.15
N TYR A 11 31.96 -2.92 -18.56
CA TYR A 11 32.11 -1.67 -19.29
C TYR A 11 32.85 -0.61 -18.48
N HIS A 12 33.74 0.14 -19.15
CA HIS A 12 34.47 1.25 -18.56
C HIS A 12 34.38 2.52 -19.42
N TYR A 13 34.21 3.66 -18.76
CA TYR A 13 34.47 4.98 -19.35
C TYR A 13 35.91 5.36 -19.08
N HIS A 14 36.72 5.47 -20.13
CA HIS A 14 38.17 5.68 -20.01
C HIS A 14 38.79 4.66 -19.05
N ARG A 15 39.24 5.09 -17.86
CA ARG A 15 39.85 4.23 -16.83
C ARG A 15 38.89 3.79 -15.72
N LYS A 16 37.65 4.31 -15.68
CA LYS A 16 36.68 4.00 -14.63
C LYS A 16 35.73 2.92 -15.12
N GLN A 17 35.84 1.73 -14.53
CA GLN A 17 34.86 0.66 -14.74
C GLN A 17 33.53 1.04 -14.06
N VAL A 18 32.43 0.86 -14.80
CA VAL A 18 31.07 1.20 -14.37
C VAL A 18 30.18 -0.03 -14.28
N LEU A 19 30.44 -1.06 -15.10
CA LEU A 19 29.77 -2.36 -15.01
C LEU A 19 30.80 -3.47 -14.81
N HIS A 20 30.48 -4.40 -13.92
CA HIS A 20 31.33 -5.49 -13.47
C HIS A 20 30.56 -6.80 -13.61
N ASP A 21 30.92 -7.58 -14.64
CA ASP A 21 30.45 -8.96 -14.86
C ASP A 21 28.92 -9.16 -14.78
N VAL A 22 28.17 -8.29 -15.44
CA VAL A 22 26.70 -8.31 -15.41
C VAL A 22 26.16 -9.45 -16.27
N THR A 23 25.38 -10.34 -15.66
CA THR A 23 24.71 -11.48 -16.33
C THR A 23 23.24 -11.55 -15.96
N PHE A 24 22.35 -11.57 -16.95
CA PHE A 24 20.91 -11.79 -16.77
C PHE A 24 20.20 -12.11 -18.09
N THR A 25 18.94 -12.54 -18.00
CA THR A 25 18.08 -12.80 -19.16
C THR A 25 16.72 -12.13 -18.97
N VAL A 26 16.09 -11.80 -20.11
CA VAL A 26 14.73 -11.25 -20.19
C VAL A 26 13.91 -12.13 -21.14
N ALA A 27 12.76 -12.58 -20.67
CA ALA A 27 11.77 -13.36 -21.40
C ALA A 27 10.95 -12.48 -22.34
N LYS A 28 10.47 -13.07 -23.43
CA LYS A 28 9.56 -12.38 -24.35
C LYS A 28 8.26 -12.00 -23.63
N GLY A 29 7.80 -10.77 -23.81
CA GLY A 29 6.56 -10.26 -23.18
C GLY A 29 6.71 -9.93 -21.69
N GLU A 30 7.95 -9.91 -21.17
CA GLU A 30 8.24 -9.58 -19.77
C GLU A 30 8.37 -8.06 -19.60
N VAL A 31 7.83 -7.54 -18.49
CA VAL A 31 8.15 -6.21 -17.96
C VAL A 31 9.26 -6.36 -16.93
N PHE A 32 10.49 -6.06 -17.35
CA PHE A 32 11.71 -6.23 -16.58
C PHE A 32 12.20 -4.89 -16.02
N GLY A 33 12.22 -4.75 -14.69
CA GLY A 33 12.65 -3.53 -14.02
C GLY A 33 14.12 -3.57 -13.63
N ILE A 34 14.82 -2.44 -13.77
CA ILE A 34 16.19 -2.25 -13.27
C ILE A 34 16.14 -1.21 -12.14
N LEU A 35 16.57 -1.63 -10.95
CA LEU A 35 16.64 -0.83 -9.73
C LEU A 35 18.09 -0.67 -9.28
N GLY A 36 18.32 0.34 -8.45
CA GLY A 36 19.62 0.55 -7.81
C GLY A 36 19.90 2.02 -7.50
N PRO A 37 20.85 2.33 -6.60
CA PRO A 37 21.20 3.70 -6.28
C PRO A 37 21.73 4.48 -7.48
N ASN A 38 21.84 5.80 -7.35
CA ASN A 38 22.50 6.63 -8.35
C ASN A 38 23.96 6.20 -8.54
N GLY A 39 24.42 6.20 -9.80
CA GLY A 39 25.77 5.78 -10.15
C GLY A 39 26.01 4.26 -10.12
N SER A 40 24.97 3.43 -10.00
CA SER A 40 25.08 1.95 -10.06
C SER A 40 25.28 1.37 -11.46
N GLY A 41 25.20 2.17 -12.52
CA GLY A 41 25.40 1.74 -13.90
C GLY A 41 24.13 1.41 -14.70
N LYS A 42 22.93 1.64 -14.15
CA LYS A 42 21.63 1.37 -14.82
C LYS A 42 21.55 1.96 -16.22
N THR A 43 21.74 3.27 -16.36
CA THR A 43 21.73 3.95 -17.66
C THR A 43 22.83 3.43 -18.59
N THR A 44 24.04 3.16 -18.09
CA THR A 44 25.11 2.57 -18.91
C THR A 44 24.73 1.20 -19.45
N LEU A 45 24.08 0.36 -18.63
CA LEU A 45 23.55 -0.92 -19.07
C LEU A 45 22.48 -0.73 -20.15
N LEU A 46 21.50 0.15 -19.94
CA LEU A 46 20.47 0.43 -20.93
C LEU A 46 21.07 0.96 -22.25
N LYS A 47 22.11 1.79 -22.19
CA LYS A 47 22.85 2.29 -23.36
C LYS A 47 23.61 1.22 -24.13
N LEU A 48 24.08 0.18 -23.46
CA LEU A 48 24.65 -1.01 -24.12
C LEU A 48 23.57 -1.83 -24.80
N LEU A 49 22.43 -2.02 -24.12
CA LEU A 49 21.27 -2.73 -24.69
C LEU A 49 20.71 -2.01 -25.91
N SER A 50 20.70 -0.67 -25.91
CA SER A 50 20.19 0.14 -27.02
C SER A 50 21.15 0.29 -28.20
N LYS A 51 22.39 -0.23 -28.10
CA LYS A 51 23.51 0.00 -29.03
C LYS A 51 24.00 1.45 -29.11
N GLU A 52 23.68 2.32 -28.15
CA GLU A 52 24.30 3.65 -28.03
C GLU A 52 25.78 3.52 -27.66
N LEU A 53 26.14 2.50 -26.87
CA LEU A 53 27.51 2.16 -26.53
C LEU A 53 27.93 0.83 -27.16
N LEU A 54 29.18 0.77 -27.60
CA LEU A 54 29.79 -0.48 -28.08
C LEU A 54 30.22 -1.34 -26.89
N LEU A 55 29.78 -2.60 -26.91
CA LEU A 55 30.17 -3.59 -25.92
C LEU A 55 31.69 -3.83 -25.95
N GLN A 56 32.33 -3.79 -24.78
CA GLN A 56 33.77 -3.98 -24.63
C GLN A 56 34.12 -5.43 -24.24
N ASN A 57 33.42 -5.98 -23.24
CA ASN A 57 33.63 -7.33 -22.73
C ASN A 57 32.29 -8.04 -22.50
N GLY A 58 32.28 -9.37 -22.62
CA GLY A 58 31.08 -10.19 -22.51
C GLY A 58 30.31 -10.33 -23.83
N SER A 59 29.03 -10.70 -23.75
CA SER A 59 28.16 -10.84 -24.92
C SER A 59 26.73 -10.42 -24.61
N ILE A 60 26.06 -9.84 -25.61
CA ILE A 60 24.63 -9.55 -25.59
C ILE A 60 24.01 -10.18 -26.83
N THR A 61 23.01 -11.04 -26.63
CA THR A 61 22.28 -11.73 -27.71
C THR A 61 20.80 -11.42 -27.63
N VAL A 62 20.17 -11.23 -28.79
CA VAL A 62 18.74 -10.96 -28.95
C VAL A 62 18.17 -12.04 -29.86
N ASN A 63 17.18 -12.79 -29.38
CA ASN A 63 16.66 -13.99 -30.06
C ASN A 63 17.78 -14.94 -30.53
N GLY A 64 18.80 -15.16 -29.69
CA GLY A 64 19.97 -15.99 -30.00
C GLY A 64 20.98 -15.38 -30.98
N ARG A 65 20.70 -14.22 -31.60
CA ARG A 65 21.61 -13.52 -32.51
C ARG A 65 22.43 -12.47 -31.75
N PRO A 66 23.76 -12.37 -31.93
CA PRO A 66 24.56 -11.32 -31.29
C PRO A 66 24.06 -9.91 -31.62
N LEU A 67 23.89 -9.04 -30.63
CA LEU A 67 23.38 -7.67 -30.79
C LEU A 67 24.19 -6.85 -31.80
N ARG A 68 25.52 -7.04 -31.79
CA ARG A 68 26.45 -6.39 -32.74
C ARG A 68 26.20 -6.73 -34.21
N SER A 69 25.53 -7.85 -34.49
CA SER A 69 25.29 -8.32 -35.86
C SER A 69 24.04 -7.71 -36.51
N PHE A 70 23.17 -7.06 -35.73
CA PHE A 70 22.04 -6.31 -36.27
C PHE A 70 22.55 -5.04 -36.96
N SER A 71 22.09 -4.76 -38.18
CA SER A 71 22.24 -3.44 -38.78
C SER A 71 21.46 -2.39 -37.97
N GLN A 72 21.75 -1.09 -38.19
CA GLN A 72 21.00 -0.03 -37.53
C GLN A 72 19.50 -0.09 -37.88
N LYS A 73 19.16 -0.38 -39.14
CA LYS A 73 17.78 -0.48 -39.61
C LYS A 73 17.05 -1.70 -39.03
N GLU A 74 17.69 -2.86 -38.98
CA GLU A 74 17.10 -4.04 -38.31
C GLU A 74 16.86 -3.76 -36.82
N TRP A 75 17.84 -3.14 -36.14
CA TRP A 75 17.72 -2.83 -34.72
C TRP A 75 16.60 -1.80 -34.45
N ALA A 76 16.52 -0.75 -35.26
CA ALA A 76 15.46 0.26 -35.17
C ALA A 76 14.07 -0.25 -35.61
N ARG A 77 13.93 -1.49 -36.11
CA ARG A 77 12.62 -2.14 -36.24
C ARG A 77 12.31 -3.04 -35.04
N PHE A 78 13.34 -3.55 -34.39
CA PHE A 78 13.20 -4.49 -33.29
C PHE A 78 13.03 -3.79 -31.94
N ALA A 79 13.85 -2.78 -31.66
CA ALA A 79 13.91 -2.11 -30.37
C ALA A 79 13.69 -0.60 -30.49
N ALA A 80 12.85 -0.05 -29.60
CA ALA A 80 12.67 1.39 -29.44
C ALA A 80 13.21 1.83 -28.07
N VAL A 81 13.67 3.08 -27.99
CA VAL A 81 14.29 3.64 -26.78
C VAL A 81 13.62 4.95 -26.42
N LEU A 82 13.19 5.07 -25.16
CA LEU A 82 12.83 6.35 -24.56
C LEU A 82 13.95 6.75 -23.58
N PRO A 83 14.82 7.70 -23.95
CA PRO A 83 15.87 8.17 -23.06
C PRO A 83 15.31 9.10 -21.97
N GLN A 84 16.07 9.27 -20.89
CA GLN A 84 15.69 10.08 -19.73
C GLN A 84 15.45 11.56 -20.09
N THR A 85 16.25 12.10 -21.01
CA THR A 85 16.12 13.47 -21.50
C THR A 85 16.06 13.47 -23.02
N VAL A 86 15.07 14.15 -23.58
CA VAL A 86 15.02 14.44 -25.00
C VAL A 86 15.01 15.95 -25.17
N ASP A 87 16.04 16.47 -25.83
CA ASP A 87 16.09 17.87 -26.21
C ASP A 87 14.94 18.16 -27.17
N ALA A 88 14.22 19.27 -26.93
CA ALA A 88 13.09 19.65 -27.76
C ALA A 88 13.59 19.96 -29.18
N ALA A 89 13.01 19.30 -30.18
CA ALA A 89 13.17 19.71 -31.57
C ALA A 89 12.24 20.90 -31.80
N PHE A 90 12.81 22.08 -32.04
CA PHE A 90 12.01 23.27 -32.31
C PHE A 90 11.20 23.09 -33.59
N GLY A 91 9.88 23.33 -33.52
CA GLY A 91 9.03 23.51 -34.70
C GLY A 91 8.24 22.30 -35.21
N TYR A 92 8.25 21.15 -34.51
CA TYR A 92 7.40 20.00 -34.87
C TYR A 92 6.11 19.93 -34.05
N THR A 93 5.03 19.46 -34.66
CA THR A 93 3.80 19.06 -33.96
C THR A 93 3.97 17.73 -33.25
N VAL A 94 3.01 17.38 -32.37
CA VAL A 94 2.93 16.05 -31.77
C VAL A 94 2.90 14.98 -32.84
N LYS A 95 2.02 15.12 -33.84
CA LYS A 95 1.86 14.15 -34.92
C LYS A 95 3.17 13.97 -35.68
N GLU A 96 3.76 15.06 -36.16
CA GLU A 96 5.03 15.04 -36.90
C GLU A 96 6.16 14.38 -36.09
N THR A 97 6.21 14.62 -34.78
CA THR A 97 7.20 14.00 -33.90
C THR A 97 7.01 12.48 -33.79
N VAL A 98 5.75 12.02 -33.74
CA VAL A 98 5.41 10.59 -33.65
C VAL A 98 5.62 9.89 -34.99
N GLU A 99 5.39 10.56 -36.11
CA GLU A 99 5.66 10.07 -37.47
C GLU A 99 7.14 9.66 -37.65
N LEU A 100 8.07 10.33 -36.98
CA LEU A 100 9.50 9.95 -36.98
C LEU A 100 9.73 8.51 -36.47
N GLY A 101 8.82 7.96 -35.67
CA GLY A 101 8.85 6.56 -35.23
C GLY A 101 8.72 5.56 -36.38
N ARG A 102 8.14 5.97 -37.52
CA ARG A 102 7.96 5.13 -38.72
C ARG A 102 9.15 5.13 -39.66
N TYR A 103 10.19 5.94 -39.38
CA TYR A 103 11.37 6.05 -40.25
C TYR A 103 12.06 4.69 -40.52
N ALA A 104 12.10 3.80 -39.52
CA ALA A 104 12.70 2.48 -39.69
C ALA A 104 11.90 1.56 -40.67
N HIS A 105 10.60 1.79 -40.81
CA HIS A 105 9.71 1.01 -41.66
C HIS A 105 9.76 1.44 -43.14
N GLN A 106 10.07 2.71 -43.39
CA GLN A 106 10.25 3.26 -44.72
C GLN A 106 11.33 2.51 -45.52
N SER A 107 11.02 2.10 -46.75
CA SER A 107 11.93 1.34 -47.62
C SER A 107 11.91 1.84 -49.06
N GLY A 108 13.04 1.72 -49.75
CA GLY A 108 13.23 2.22 -51.13
C GLY A 108 13.92 3.59 -51.21
N LEU A 109 14.21 4.03 -52.45
CA LEU A 109 14.80 5.34 -52.76
C LEU A 109 13.78 6.49 -52.60
N PHE A 110 12.49 6.18 -52.71
CA PHE A 110 11.36 7.09 -52.55
C PHE A 110 10.29 6.42 -51.68
N PRO A 111 10.48 6.37 -50.35
CA PRO A 111 9.50 5.76 -49.46
C PRO A 111 8.20 6.57 -49.47
N THR A 112 7.07 5.89 -49.68
CA THR A 112 5.73 6.48 -49.63
C THR A 112 5.13 6.25 -48.25
N TRP A 113 4.46 7.26 -47.70
CA TRP A 113 3.67 7.14 -46.48
C TRP A 113 2.51 6.16 -46.72
N THR A 114 2.37 5.15 -45.87
CA THR A 114 1.33 4.10 -46.02
C THR A 114 0.17 4.30 -45.05
N GLU A 115 -0.99 3.67 -45.32
CA GLU A 115 -2.10 3.63 -44.36
C GLU A 115 -1.72 2.95 -43.04
N GLU A 116 -0.80 1.97 -43.08
CA GLU A 116 -0.26 1.31 -41.89
C GLU A 116 0.55 2.28 -41.03
N ASP A 117 1.34 3.16 -41.66
CA ASP A 117 2.11 4.19 -40.95
C ASP A 117 1.17 5.21 -40.28
N GLU A 118 0.16 5.68 -41.00
CA GLU A 118 -0.86 6.59 -40.47
C GLU A 118 -1.60 5.98 -39.27
N GLN A 119 -2.02 4.70 -39.40
CA GLN A 119 -2.73 4.01 -38.33
C GLN A 119 -1.83 3.76 -37.12
N ALA A 120 -0.55 3.41 -37.32
CA ALA A 120 0.40 3.22 -36.22
C ALA A 120 0.65 4.53 -35.45
N VAL A 121 0.81 5.65 -36.16
CA VAL A 121 0.97 6.98 -35.56
C VAL A 121 -0.28 7.37 -34.77
N LYS A 122 -1.46 7.26 -35.38
CA LYS A 122 -2.73 7.58 -34.73
C LYS A 122 -2.94 6.74 -33.46
N THR A 123 -2.74 5.42 -33.56
CA THR A 123 -2.88 4.50 -32.42
C THR A 123 -1.92 4.88 -31.30
N ALA A 124 -0.66 5.20 -31.61
CA ALA A 124 0.32 5.57 -30.59
C ALA A 124 -0.01 6.91 -29.89
N ILE A 125 -0.55 7.89 -30.62
CA ILE A 125 -0.99 9.18 -30.04
C ILE A 125 -2.22 8.98 -29.13
N GLU A 126 -3.19 8.17 -29.57
CA GLU A 126 -4.37 7.81 -28.76
C GLU A 126 -3.96 7.06 -27.49
N GLU A 127 -3.04 6.10 -27.62
CA GLU A 127 -2.51 5.29 -26.52
C GLU A 127 -1.92 6.16 -25.39
N VAL A 128 -1.22 7.24 -25.73
CA VAL A 128 -0.66 8.18 -24.73
C VAL A 128 -1.60 9.34 -24.35
N GLY A 129 -2.84 9.32 -24.85
CA GLY A 129 -3.87 10.31 -24.52
C GLY A 129 -3.59 11.73 -25.03
N LEU A 130 -2.96 11.87 -26.21
CA LEU A 130 -2.60 13.16 -26.81
C LEU A 130 -3.35 13.49 -28.11
N MET A 131 -4.42 12.77 -28.43
CA MET A 131 -5.11 12.91 -29.73
C MET A 131 -5.64 14.32 -29.99
N GLU A 132 -6.19 14.99 -28.97
CA GLU A 132 -6.68 16.38 -29.10
C GLU A 132 -5.57 17.40 -29.32
N LYS A 133 -4.31 17.02 -29.05
CA LYS A 133 -3.11 17.84 -29.20
C LYS A 133 -2.23 17.41 -30.36
N ALA A 134 -2.72 16.52 -31.24
CA ALA A 134 -1.94 15.96 -32.34
C ALA A 134 -1.30 17.04 -33.23
N GLU A 135 -2.00 18.15 -33.46
CA GLU A 135 -1.53 19.27 -34.31
C GLU A 135 -0.83 20.38 -33.50
N GLU A 136 -0.69 20.23 -32.18
CA GLU A 136 -0.02 21.22 -31.33
C GLU A 136 1.50 21.07 -31.40
N GLY A 137 2.23 22.20 -31.40
CA GLY A 137 3.69 22.21 -31.33
C GLY A 137 4.21 21.64 -30.02
N ILE A 138 5.23 20.78 -30.09
CA ILE A 138 5.78 20.10 -28.90
C ILE A 138 6.45 21.08 -27.91
N ASP A 139 6.80 22.29 -28.34
CA ASP A 139 7.34 23.38 -27.53
C ASP A 139 6.30 24.01 -26.60
N ARG A 140 5.01 23.83 -26.90
CA ARG A 140 3.88 24.34 -26.10
C ARG A 140 3.42 23.36 -25.02
N LEU A 141 3.93 22.14 -25.06
CA LEU A 141 3.56 21.07 -24.15
C LEU A 141 4.31 21.16 -22.82
N SER A 142 3.66 20.71 -21.76
CA SER A 142 4.31 20.46 -20.47
C SER A 142 5.40 19.38 -20.59
N GLY A 143 6.32 19.32 -19.63
CA GLY A 143 7.37 18.29 -19.63
C GLY A 143 6.83 16.87 -19.69
N GLY A 144 5.78 16.57 -18.92
CA GLY A 144 5.13 15.25 -18.93
C GLY A 144 4.41 14.93 -20.25
N GLU A 145 3.79 15.92 -20.89
CA GLU A 145 3.21 15.76 -22.23
C GLU A 145 4.29 15.49 -23.28
N ARG A 146 5.38 16.26 -23.27
CA ARG A 146 6.52 16.02 -24.17
C ARG A 146 7.07 14.61 -24.03
N GLN A 147 7.22 14.12 -22.81
CA GLN A 147 7.68 12.75 -22.56
C GLN A 147 6.71 11.71 -23.14
N ARG A 148 5.40 11.94 -23.05
CA ARG A 148 4.38 11.10 -23.70
C ARG A 148 4.46 11.15 -25.23
N VAL A 149 4.79 12.30 -25.84
CA VAL A 149 5.03 12.38 -27.30
C VAL A 149 6.19 11.47 -27.70
N TYR A 150 7.32 11.51 -26.97
CA TYR A 150 8.47 10.66 -27.30
C TYR A 150 8.21 9.18 -27.05
N LEU A 151 7.37 8.86 -26.07
CA LEU A 151 6.88 7.51 -25.90
C LEU A 151 5.99 7.08 -27.06
N ALA A 152 5.03 7.90 -27.48
CA ALA A 152 4.19 7.61 -28.65
C ALA A 152 5.05 7.40 -29.89
N ARG A 153 6.10 8.19 -30.09
CA ARG A 153 7.09 7.97 -31.16
C ARG A 153 7.72 6.58 -31.06
N ALA A 154 8.12 6.15 -29.86
CA ALA A 154 8.68 4.82 -29.63
C ALA A 154 7.66 3.69 -29.85
N LEU A 155 6.38 3.89 -29.49
CA LEU A 155 5.30 2.93 -29.70
C LEU A 155 4.86 2.85 -31.16
N ALA A 156 4.85 3.96 -31.89
CA ALA A 156 4.56 4.03 -33.32
C ALA A 156 5.57 3.21 -34.15
N GLN A 157 6.79 3.03 -33.64
CA GLN A 157 7.79 2.13 -34.20
C GLN A 157 7.36 0.65 -34.16
N GLN A 158 6.34 0.29 -33.37
CA GLN A 158 5.87 -1.08 -33.13
C GLN A 158 7.02 -2.05 -32.78
N PRO A 159 7.82 -1.73 -31.74
CA PRO A 159 8.97 -2.54 -31.37
C PRO A 159 8.53 -3.86 -30.74
N GLN A 160 9.42 -4.85 -30.76
CA GLN A 160 9.31 -6.06 -29.93
C GLN A 160 9.99 -5.88 -28.56
N LEU A 161 10.93 -4.92 -28.46
CA LEU A 161 11.65 -4.56 -27.25
C LEU A 161 11.58 -3.04 -27.01
N LEU A 162 11.03 -2.62 -25.89
CA LEU A 162 10.98 -1.23 -25.47
C LEU A 162 11.95 -0.99 -24.31
N LEU A 163 12.92 -0.12 -24.51
CA LEU A 163 13.92 0.26 -23.52
C LEU A 163 13.57 1.65 -22.95
N LEU A 164 13.36 1.74 -21.64
CA LEU A 164 12.86 2.95 -20.99
C LEU A 164 13.82 3.40 -19.89
N ASP A 165 14.35 4.62 -19.99
CA ASP A 165 15.13 5.22 -18.90
C ASP A 165 14.25 6.20 -18.12
N GLU A 166 13.79 5.78 -16.94
CA GLU A 166 12.96 6.58 -16.04
C GLU A 166 11.69 7.17 -16.71
N PRO A 167 10.84 6.30 -17.31
CA PRO A 167 9.77 6.72 -18.21
C PRO A 167 8.64 7.51 -17.55
N THR A 168 8.64 7.64 -16.23
CA THR A 168 7.58 8.26 -15.45
C THR A 168 8.01 9.54 -14.75
N ASN A 169 9.28 9.95 -14.88
CA ASN A 169 9.72 11.23 -14.33
C ASN A 169 8.93 12.39 -14.94
N HIS A 170 8.74 13.48 -14.18
CA HIS A 170 8.01 14.68 -14.63
C HIS A 170 6.53 14.46 -15.04
N MET A 171 5.97 13.27 -14.83
CA MET A 171 4.55 12.99 -15.00
C MET A 171 3.80 13.15 -13.67
N ASP A 172 2.54 13.56 -13.74
CA ASP A 172 1.64 13.42 -12.60
C ASP A 172 1.28 11.93 -12.38
N ILE A 173 0.78 11.62 -11.18
CA ILE A 173 0.45 10.26 -10.75
C ILE A 173 -0.56 9.58 -11.69
N THR A 174 -1.57 10.33 -12.17
CA THR A 174 -2.62 9.77 -13.04
C THR A 174 -2.03 9.31 -14.36
N GLN A 175 -1.18 10.14 -14.97
CA GLN A 175 -0.56 9.82 -16.26
C GLN A 175 0.49 8.72 -16.12
N GLN A 176 1.25 8.73 -15.03
CA GLN A 176 2.19 7.67 -14.71
C GLN A 176 1.50 6.31 -14.61
N MET A 177 0.38 6.20 -13.88
CA MET A 177 -0.36 4.95 -13.75
C MET A 177 -0.91 4.47 -15.10
N LYS A 178 -1.56 5.36 -15.86
CA LYS A 178 -2.10 5.02 -17.20
C LYS A 178 -1.02 4.47 -18.13
N LEU A 179 0.15 5.10 -18.14
CA LEU A 179 1.29 4.65 -18.92
C LEU A 179 1.70 3.22 -18.52
N LEU A 180 1.95 3.01 -17.23
CA LEU A 180 2.44 1.72 -16.76
C LEU A 180 1.41 0.60 -16.93
N ASP A 181 0.12 0.88 -16.71
CA ASP A 181 -0.99 -0.03 -17.00
C ASP A 181 -0.99 -0.43 -18.49
N GLN A 182 -0.78 0.54 -19.38
CA GLN A 182 -0.74 0.30 -20.82
C GLN A 182 0.49 -0.52 -21.23
N LEU A 183 1.66 -0.29 -20.63
CA LEU A 183 2.86 -1.08 -20.88
C LEU A 183 2.66 -2.54 -20.46
N VAL A 184 2.11 -2.77 -19.26
CA VAL A 184 1.77 -4.13 -18.79
C VAL A 184 0.74 -4.78 -19.70
N ARG A 185 -0.28 -4.04 -20.14
CA ARG A 185 -1.28 -4.54 -21.07
C ARG A 185 -0.65 -4.93 -22.41
N SER A 186 0.23 -4.09 -22.96
CA SER A 186 0.91 -4.34 -24.23
C SER A 186 1.87 -5.52 -24.15
N ALA A 187 2.53 -5.70 -23.00
CA ALA A 187 3.38 -6.85 -22.74
C ALA A 187 2.58 -8.17 -22.78
N LYS A 188 1.38 -8.17 -22.18
CA LYS A 188 0.49 -9.35 -22.14
C LYS A 188 -0.24 -9.62 -23.46
N GLU A 189 -0.77 -8.58 -24.11
CA GLU A 189 -1.63 -8.74 -25.30
C GLU A 189 -0.85 -8.78 -26.61
N LYS A 190 0.28 -8.06 -26.70
CA LYS A 190 1.07 -7.89 -27.92
C LYS A 190 2.46 -8.53 -27.84
N GLU A 191 2.77 -9.24 -26.74
CA GLU A 191 4.09 -9.82 -26.44
C GLU A 191 5.24 -8.80 -26.47
N LEU A 192 4.94 -7.53 -26.19
CA LEU A 192 5.94 -6.46 -26.11
C LEU A 192 6.85 -6.73 -24.90
N THR A 193 8.16 -6.82 -25.12
CA THR A 193 9.10 -6.90 -24.00
C THR A 193 9.48 -5.50 -23.57
N VAL A 194 9.44 -5.21 -22.26
CA VAL A 194 9.81 -3.90 -21.71
C VAL A 194 10.98 -4.06 -20.75
N ILE A 195 12.02 -3.26 -20.93
CA ILE A 195 13.10 -3.13 -19.94
C ILE A 195 13.12 -1.67 -19.49
N ALA A 196 12.83 -1.44 -18.21
CA ALA A 196 12.66 -0.09 -17.69
C ALA A 196 13.48 0.16 -16.43
N ILE A 197 14.10 1.33 -16.34
CA ILE A 197 14.77 1.80 -15.13
C ILE A 197 13.74 2.51 -14.26
N PHE A 198 13.65 2.12 -12.99
CA PHE A 198 12.76 2.74 -12.01
C PHE A 198 13.55 3.31 -10.83
N HIS A 199 13.06 4.43 -10.30
CA HIS A 199 13.51 4.98 -9.01
C HIS A 199 12.57 4.66 -7.87
N ASP A 200 11.27 4.60 -8.17
CA ASP A 200 10.26 4.24 -7.19
C ASP A 200 10.11 2.72 -7.12
N ILE A 201 10.45 2.20 -5.94
CA ILE A 201 10.50 0.76 -5.64
C ILE A 201 9.10 0.14 -5.60
N ASN A 202 8.07 0.91 -5.22
CA ASN A 202 6.70 0.44 -5.14
C ASN A 202 6.08 0.38 -6.52
N ILE A 203 6.40 1.34 -7.39
CA ILE A 203 6.04 1.28 -8.81
C ILE A 203 6.71 0.09 -9.51
N ALA A 204 8.01 -0.12 -9.28
CA ALA A 204 8.70 -1.28 -9.82
C ALA A 204 8.10 -2.60 -9.31
N SER A 205 7.79 -2.68 -8.01
CA SER A 205 7.12 -3.82 -7.40
C SER A 205 5.76 -4.11 -8.03
N LEU A 206 4.96 -3.06 -8.26
CA LEU A 206 3.59 -3.18 -8.75
C LEU A 206 3.53 -3.62 -10.22
N TYR A 207 4.45 -3.11 -11.06
CA TYR A 207 4.35 -3.21 -12.51
C TYR A 207 5.32 -4.18 -13.17
N CYS A 208 6.40 -4.59 -12.50
CA CYS A 208 7.39 -5.50 -13.09
C CYS A 208 7.10 -6.96 -12.76
N ASP A 209 7.39 -7.83 -13.73
CA ASP A 209 7.40 -9.28 -13.54
C ASP A 209 8.64 -9.71 -12.77
N ARG A 210 9.81 -9.16 -13.15
CA ARG A 210 11.09 -9.36 -12.46
C ARG A 210 11.89 -8.08 -12.36
N LEU A 211 12.78 -8.05 -11.37
CA LEU A 211 13.63 -6.92 -11.05
C LEU A 211 15.11 -7.33 -11.03
N LEU A 212 15.95 -6.47 -11.56
CA LEU A 212 17.41 -6.51 -11.45
C LEU A 212 17.86 -5.39 -10.52
N MET A 213 18.50 -5.73 -9.41
CA MET A 213 19.08 -4.75 -8.50
C MET A 213 20.59 -4.59 -8.77
N LEU A 214 20.98 -3.40 -9.19
CA LEU A 214 22.36 -3.02 -9.44
C LEU A 214 22.93 -2.18 -8.29
N LYS A 215 24.15 -2.50 -7.87
CA LYS A 215 24.93 -1.67 -6.93
C LYS A 215 26.38 -1.63 -7.39
N LYS A 216 26.91 -0.41 -7.55
CA LYS A 216 28.31 -0.19 -7.99
C LYS A 216 28.70 -1.02 -9.23
N GLY A 217 27.78 -1.19 -10.18
CA GLY A 217 28.02 -1.91 -11.43
C GLY A 217 27.89 -3.43 -11.39
N GLU A 218 27.56 -4.00 -10.23
CA GLU A 218 27.36 -5.44 -10.02
C GLU A 218 25.88 -5.76 -9.81
N VAL A 219 25.48 -6.98 -10.20
CA VAL A 219 24.17 -7.54 -9.90
C VAL A 219 24.14 -8.02 -8.45
N VAL A 220 23.33 -7.37 -7.62
CA VAL A 220 23.17 -7.76 -6.20
C VAL A 220 22.02 -8.74 -6.04
N ALA A 221 20.95 -8.57 -6.82
CA ALA A 221 19.78 -9.43 -6.76
C ALA A 221 19.04 -9.46 -8.10
N LEU A 222 18.43 -10.60 -8.42
CA LEU A 222 17.63 -10.82 -9.61
C LEU A 222 16.52 -11.82 -9.28
N GLY A 223 15.26 -11.46 -9.52
CA GLY A 223 14.11 -12.26 -9.09
C GLY A 223 12.80 -11.51 -9.25
N THR A 224 11.71 -12.06 -8.77
CA THR A 224 10.41 -11.37 -8.76
C THR A 224 10.39 -10.29 -7.65
N PRO A 225 9.47 -9.32 -7.70
CA PRO A 225 9.26 -8.38 -6.59
C PRO A 225 9.07 -9.08 -5.24
N GLU A 226 8.36 -10.19 -5.19
CA GLU A 226 8.06 -10.94 -3.96
C GLU A 226 9.31 -11.54 -3.30
N GLU A 227 10.29 -11.95 -4.11
CA GLU A 227 11.57 -12.49 -3.69
C GLU A 227 12.56 -11.39 -3.26
N LEU A 228 12.51 -10.24 -3.93
CA LEU A 228 13.54 -9.20 -3.80
C LEU A 228 13.17 -8.04 -2.87
N MET A 229 11.89 -7.86 -2.56
CA MET A 229 11.42 -6.72 -1.77
C MET A 229 11.53 -6.99 -0.26
N GLU A 230 12.76 -7.29 0.20
CA GLU A 230 13.08 -7.61 1.60
C GLU A 230 13.87 -6.49 2.29
N PRO A 231 13.57 -6.16 3.57
CA PRO A 231 14.25 -5.09 4.30
C PRO A 231 15.79 -5.17 4.29
N GLU A 232 16.35 -6.38 4.37
CA GLU A 232 17.79 -6.62 4.38
C GLU A 232 18.45 -6.21 3.06
N ILE A 233 17.80 -6.52 1.94
CA ILE A 233 18.26 -6.14 0.60
C ILE A 233 18.27 -4.61 0.50
N PHE A 234 17.20 -3.95 0.93
CA PHE A 234 17.11 -2.48 0.92
C PHE A 234 18.16 -1.80 1.78
N ARG A 235 18.40 -2.31 2.99
CA ARG A 235 19.45 -1.81 3.89
C ARG A 235 20.83 -1.97 3.26
N SER A 236 21.08 -3.10 2.58
CA SER A 236 22.36 -3.36 1.94
C SER A 236 22.56 -2.52 0.66
N VAL A 237 21.53 -2.32 -0.16
CA VAL A 237 21.63 -1.67 -1.48
C VAL A 237 21.48 -0.16 -1.39
N PHE A 238 20.44 0.31 -0.69
CA PHE A 238 20.03 1.71 -0.64
C PHE A 238 20.39 2.41 0.67
N HIS A 239 20.88 1.68 1.68
CA HIS A 239 21.09 2.22 3.03
C HIS A 239 19.80 2.83 3.60
N ALA A 240 18.67 2.19 3.32
CA ALA A 240 17.35 2.65 3.72
C ALA A 240 16.68 1.63 4.61
N SER A 241 16.03 2.11 5.67
CA SER A 241 15.18 1.30 6.54
C SER A 241 13.76 1.26 5.99
N VAL A 242 13.22 0.06 5.76
CA VAL A 242 11.89 -0.16 5.18
C VAL A 242 11.14 -1.26 5.92
N SER A 243 9.82 -1.23 5.84
CA SER A 243 8.94 -2.31 6.30
C SER A 243 8.12 -2.84 5.13
N ARG A 244 8.08 -4.18 4.99
CA ARG A 244 7.31 -4.86 3.96
C ARG A 244 5.85 -4.97 4.40
N GLN A 245 4.95 -4.53 3.53
CA GLN A 245 3.50 -4.65 3.67
C GLN A 245 2.91 -5.38 2.46
N ALA A 246 1.69 -5.90 2.61
CA ALA A 246 0.93 -6.40 1.48
C ALA A 246 0.28 -5.23 0.73
N HIS A 247 0.35 -5.23 -0.60
CA HIS A 247 -0.42 -4.27 -1.40
C HIS A 247 -1.93 -4.50 -1.20
N PRO A 248 -2.76 -3.45 -1.06
CA PRO A 248 -4.16 -3.59 -0.66
C PRO A 248 -5.05 -4.33 -1.67
N THR A 249 -4.71 -4.31 -2.95
CA THR A 249 -5.58 -4.83 -4.02
C THR A 249 -4.95 -5.90 -4.90
N VAL A 250 -3.64 -6.15 -4.79
CA VAL A 250 -2.93 -7.13 -5.63
C VAL A 250 -1.90 -7.90 -4.82
N SER A 251 -1.51 -9.08 -5.29
CA SER A 251 -0.47 -9.90 -4.66
C SER A 251 0.92 -9.35 -5.00
N LYS A 252 1.24 -8.16 -4.48
CA LYS A 252 2.55 -7.51 -4.63
C LYS A 252 3.02 -6.95 -3.28
N PRO A 253 4.32 -6.91 -3.01
CA PRO A 253 4.85 -6.26 -1.82
C PRO A 253 4.78 -4.72 -1.95
N LEU A 254 4.46 -4.06 -0.85
CA LEU A 254 4.49 -2.61 -0.69
C LEU A 254 5.54 -2.26 0.37
N MET A 255 6.49 -1.39 0.03
CA MET A 255 7.56 -0.99 0.93
C MET A 255 7.23 0.35 1.58
N ALA A 256 7.01 0.34 2.89
CA ALA A 256 6.86 1.53 3.71
C ALA A 256 8.24 2.01 4.17
N PHE A 257 8.58 3.27 3.89
CA PHE A 257 9.83 3.87 4.36
C PHE A 257 9.77 4.15 5.87
N LEU A 258 10.80 3.72 6.59
CA LEU A 258 10.94 3.97 8.02
C LEU A 258 11.92 5.12 8.25
N ARG A 259 11.62 5.99 9.22
CA ARG A 259 12.55 7.03 9.66
C ARG A 259 13.66 6.41 10.51
N GLU A 260 14.90 6.72 10.20
CA GLU A 260 16.05 6.33 11.02
C GLU A 260 16.24 7.24 12.24
N TRP A 261 15.81 8.50 12.15
CA TRP A 261 15.88 9.44 13.26
C TRP A 261 14.63 9.35 14.14
N GLN A 262 14.83 8.91 15.38
CA GLN A 262 13.81 8.91 16.44
C GLN A 262 14.04 10.12 17.35
N PHE A 263 12.98 10.84 17.71
CA PHE A 263 13.08 11.87 18.74
C PHE A 263 13.51 11.21 20.06
N PRO A 264 14.41 11.82 20.83
CA PRO A 264 14.66 11.38 22.19
C PRO A 264 13.34 11.40 22.96
N ILE A 265 12.94 10.24 23.49
CA ILE A 265 11.71 10.08 24.25
C ILE A 265 11.79 11.03 25.44
N LEU A 266 10.99 12.11 25.42
CA LEU A 266 10.83 13.00 26.56
C LEU A 266 10.24 12.19 27.73
N GLN A 267 10.61 12.56 28.95
CA GLN A 267 10.35 11.79 30.19
C GLN A 267 8.95 11.18 30.26
N HIS A 268 8.88 9.93 30.72
CA HIS A 268 7.64 9.14 30.81
C HIS A 268 6.70 9.74 31.87
N ASN A 269 5.63 10.41 31.43
CA ASN A 269 4.43 10.57 32.26
C ASN A 269 3.69 9.22 32.32
N GLU A 270 3.00 8.94 33.42
CA GLU A 270 2.19 7.72 33.55
C GLU A 270 1.14 7.66 32.43
N LEU A 271 0.82 6.46 31.91
CA LEU A 271 -0.11 6.29 30.79
C LEU A 271 -1.44 7.05 31.01
N ARG A 272 -1.97 7.06 32.24
CA ARG A 272 -3.20 7.81 32.58
C ARG A 272 -3.08 9.32 32.37
N GLU A 273 -1.91 9.90 32.59
CA GLU A 273 -1.67 11.33 32.42
C GLU A 273 -1.57 11.73 30.94
N ARG A 274 -1.41 10.74 30.05
CA ARG A 274 -1.43 10.94 28.58
C ARG A 274 -2.84 10.92 27.99
N PHE A 275 -3.86 10.64 28.81
CA PHE A 275 -5.25 10.57 28.37
C PHE A 275 -6.11 11.57 29.12
N ALA A 276 -6.84 12.40 28.38
CA ALA A 276 -7.99 13.10 28.88
C ALA A 276 -9.23 12.22 28.70
N TRP A 277 -9.95 12.00 29.80
CA TRP A 277 -11.25 11.31 29.79
C TRP A 277 -12.35 12.33 30.02
N THR A 278 -13.31 12.38 29.10
CA THR A 278 -14.46 13.28 29.19
C THR A 278 -15.74 12.52 28.90
N MET A 279 -16.70 12.60 29.82
CA MET A 279 -18.07 12.15 29.60
C MET A 279 -18.92 13.37 29.26
N LEU A 280 -19.49 13.38 28.07
CA LEU A 280 -20.46 14.36 27.61
C LEU A 280 -21.87 13.76 27.69
N GLU A 281 -22.90 14.58 27.47
CA GLU A 281 -24.30 14.16 27.57
C GLU A 281 -24.65 12.96 26.65
N ASP A 282 -24.02 12.89 25.47
CA ASP A 282 -24.34 11.93 24.42
C ASP A 282 -23.15 11.08 23.97
N CYS A 283 -21.98 11.23 24.60
CA CYS A 283 -20.81 10.43 24.25
C CYS A 283 -19.77 10.37 25.36
N VAL A 284 -18.95 9.33 25.27
CA VAL A 284 -17.69 9.20 26.00
C VAL A 284 -16.55 9.49 25.05
N VAL A 285 -15.58 10.28 25.52
CA VAL A 285 -14.41 10.68 24.74
C VAL A 285 -13.14 10.39 25.53
N VAL A 286 -12.24 9.61 24.92
CA VAL A 286 -10.85 9.49 25.33
C VAL A 286 -10.00 10.28 24.34
N THR A 287 -9.21 11.23 24.82
CA THR A 287 -8.25 11.98 24.00
C THR A 287 -6.84 11.71 24.47
N ALA A 288 -6.00 11.19 23.58
CA ALA A 288 -4.57 10.99 23.81
C ALA A 288 -3.79 12.26 23.46
N THR A 289 -2.80 12.62 24.29
CA THR A 289 -1.88 13.75 24.02
C THR A 289 -1.00 13.49 22.80
N GLU A 290 -0.72 12.22 22.51
CA GLU A 290 0.09 11.76 21.39
C GLU A 290 -0.70 10.76 20.53
N PRO A 291 -0.47 10.68 19.22
CA PRO A 291 -1.09 9.67 18.37
C PRO A 291 -0.72 8.25 18.81
N LEU A 292 -1.73 7.38 18.89
CA LEU A 292 -1.56 5.95 19.14
C LEU A 292 -1.76 5.18 17.85
N LYS A 293 -0.99 4.12 17.65
CA LYS A 293 -1.28 3.16 16.58
C LYS A 293 -2.40 2.24 17.06
N VAL A 294 -3.46 2.12 16.28
CA VAL A 294 -4.69 1.41 16.64
C VAL A 294 -5.01 0.35 15.60
N LEU A 295 -5.40 -0.84 16.06
CA LEU A 295 -6.17 -1.81 15.28
C LEU A 295 -7.61 -1.84 15.82
N SER A 296 -8.60 -1.61 14.96
CA SER A 296 -9.99 -1.46 15.41
C SER A 296 -11.00 -2.10 14.46
N SER A 297 -12.10 -2.60 15.03
CA SER A 297 -13.32 -2.98 14.28
C SER A 297 -14.42 -1.90 14.33
N ALA A 298 -14.10 -0.69 14.81
CA ALA A 298 -15.05 0.40 14.95
C ALA A 298 -15.63 0.88 13.62
N LEU A 299 -16.81 1.50 13.69
CA LEU A 299 -17.56 2.04 12.56
C LEU A 299 -16.76 3.09 11.78
N VAL A 300 -16.22 4.09 12.49
CA VAL A 300 -15.28 5.05 11.90
C VAL A 300 -13.89 4.69 12.37
N GLY A 301 -13.01 4.47 11.39
CA GLY A 301 -11.63 4.19 11.69
C GLY A 301 -11.30 2.71 11.92
N SER A 302 -11.89 1.84 11.10
CA SER A 302 -11.58 0.41 11.07
C SER A 302 -10.18 0.13 10.51
N GLY A 303 -9.63 -1.03 10.87
CA GLY A 303 -8.29 -1.45 10.47
C GLY A 303 -7.18 -0.74 11.24
N PHE A 304 -6.00 -0.66 10.62
CA PHE A 304 -4.84 0.03 11.20
C PHE A 304 -4.85 1.52 10.92
N GLN A 305 -4.68 2.34 11.95
CA GLN A 305 -4.47 3.78 11.80
C GLN A 305 -3.73 4.40 12.99
N TRP A 306 -3.40 5.68 12.86
CA TRP A 306 -3.00 6.51 14.00
C TRP A 306 -4.17 7.37 14.48
N ALA A 307 -4.53 7.25 15.76
CA ALA A 307 -5.64 8.00 16.35
C ALA A 307 -5.23 8.74 17.62
N THR A 308 -5.91 9.86 17.87
CA THR A 308 -5.78 10.65 19.11
C THR A 308 -7.11 10.75 19.85
N HIS A 309 -8.22 10.51 19.18
CA HIS A 309 -9.56 10.63 19.74
C HIS A 309 -10.28 9.28 19.65
N PHE A 310 -10.96 8.89 20.71
CA PHE A 310 -11.79 7.70 20.75
C PHE A 310 -13.14 8.11 21.29
N VAL A 311 -14.15 8.06 20.42
CA VAL A 311 -15.48 8.59 20.69
C VAL A 311 -16.45 7.43 20.68
N ASN A 312 -17.10 7.19 21.82
CA ASN A 312 -18.20 6.24 21.92
C ASN A 312 -19.51 7.01 22.10
N ARG A 313 -20.27 7.15 21.01
CA ARG A 313 -21.50 7.95 20.97
C ARG A 313 -22.69 7.11 21.39
N GLN A 314 -23.52 7.66 22.27
CA GLN A 314 -24.83 7.11 22.57
C GLN A 314 -25.84 7.46 21.47
N VAL A 315 -26.56 6.44 21.00
CA VAL A 315 -27.66 6.56 20.03
C VAL A 315 -28.97 6.07 20.65
N SER A 316 -30.09 6.42 20.02
CA SER A 316 -31.40 5.90 20.45
C SER A 316 -31.45 4.36 20.35
N LYS A 317 -32.29 3.72 21.15
CA LYS A 317 -32.56 2.27 21.03
C LYS A 317 -33.22 1.91 19.70
N ASP A 318 -33.96 2.85 19.14
CA ASP A 318 -34.61 2.75 17.83
C ASP A 318 -33.75 3.38 16.71
N TYR A 319 -32.42 3.44 16.91
CA TYR A 319 -31.51 3.96 15.89
C TYR A 319 -31.54 3.05 14.67
N ASP A 320 -32.05 3.59 13.57
CA ASP A 320 -32.08 2.97 12.26
C ASP A 320 -31.50 3.96 11.24
N CYS A 321 -30.40 3.56 10.60
CA CYS A 321 -29.70 4.39 9.64
C CYS A 321 -29.07 3.50 8.57
N GLU A 322 -29.40 3.76 7.31
CA GLU A 322 -28.85 3.01 6.16
C GLU A 322 -27.33 3.17 6.03
N ASP A 323 -26.79 4.35 6.36
CA ASP A 323 -25.35 4.66 6.31
C ASP A 323 -24.87 5.27 7.65
N ALA A 324 -24.79 4.41 8.65
CA ALA A 324 -24.33 4.78 9.99
C ALA A 324 -22.90 5.34 9.98
N GLU A 325 -22.02 4.89 9.08
CA GLU A 325 -20.64 5.38 9.01
C GLU A 325 -20.61 6.84 8.58
N THR A 326 -21.33 7.18 7.51
CA THR A 326 -21.43 8.57 7.04
C THR A 326 -22.09 9.45 8.08
N GLU A 327 -23.15 8.98 8.76
CA GLU A 327 -23.81 9.73 9.84
C GLU A 327 -22.83 9.99 11.01
N MET A 328 -22.06 8.99 11.42
CA MET A 328 -21.05 9.14 12.47
C MET A 328 -19.96 10.15 12.06
N LYS A 329 -19.49 10.12 10.81
CA LYS A 329 -18.52 11.10 10.31
C LYS A 329 -19.07 12.52 10.37
N HIS A 330 -20.35 12.73 10.05
CA HIS A 330 -20.99 14.03 10.18
C HIS A 330 -21.12 14.49 11.64
N TYR A 331 -21.48 13.57 12.54
CA TYR A 331 -21.49 13.85 13.98
C TYR A 331 -20.12 14.30 14.49
N LEU A 332 -19.07 13.55 14.17
CA LEU A 332 -17.69 13.86 14.58
C LEU A 332 -17.26 15.25 14.08
N ARG A 333 -17.53 15.59 12.82
CA ARG A 333 -17.22 16.92 12.26
C ARG A 333 -17.97 18.03 12.98
N ARG A 334 -19.26 17.85 13.25
CA ARG A 334 -20.08 18.86 13.97
C ARG A 334 -19.60 19.10 15.40
N ARG A 335 -19.09 18.06 16.07
CA ARG A 335 -18.51 18.15 17.42
C ARG A 335 -17.05 18.62 17.43
N GLY A 336 -16.45 18.89 16.27
CA GLY A 336 -15.07 19.37 16.16
C GLY A 336 -14.01 18.27 16.25
N PHE A 337 -14.39 16.99 16.16
CA PHE A 337 -13.43 15.88 16.18
C PHE A 337 -12.83 15.64 14.77
N PRO A 338 -11.50 15.55 14.66
CA PRO A 338 -10.85 15.23 13.39
C PRO A 338 -11.10 13.77 13.01
N VAL A 339 -11.97 13.55 12.02
CA VAL A 339 -12.38 12.20 11.57
C VAL A 339 -11.19 11.28 11.28
N GLN A 340 -10.12 11.80 10.66
CA GLN A 340 -8.93 11.04 10.28
C GLN A 340 -8.04 10.62 11.46
N LYS A 341 -8.32 11.12 12.67
CA LYS A 341 -7.60 10.79 13.91
C LYS A 341 -8.55 10.25 14.98
N THR A 342 -9.75 9.84 14.59
CA THR A 342 -10.81 9.42 15.51
C THR A 342 -11.20 7.97 15.29
N ILE A 343 -11.23 7.19 16.36
CA ILE A 343 -11.94 5.92 16.44
C ILE A 343 -13.37 6.22 16.89
N GLY A 344 -14.34 6.07 16.00
CA GLY A 344 -15.75 6.36 16.27
C GLY A 344 -16.55 5.08 16.44
N MET A 345 -17.09 4.88 17.65
CA MET A 345 -18.00 3.81 18.03
C MET A 345 -19.38 4.38 18.38
N MET A 346 -20.41 3.55 18.31
CA MET A 346 -21.78 3.88 18.70
C MET A 346 -22.31 2.84 19.69
N THR A 347 -23.18 3.25 20.61
CA THR A 347 -23.83 2.35 21.55
C THR A 347 -25.25 2.80 21.88
N ALA A 348 -26.19 1.88 22.05
CA ALA A 348 -27.52 2.17 22.59
C ALA A 348 -27.56 2.15 24.14
N VAL A 349 -26.39 2.00 24.77
CA VAL A 349 -26.21 1.99 26.24
C VAL A 349 -26.00 3.40 26.75
N SER A 350 -26.41 3.68 27.98
CA SER A 350 -26.10 4.95 28.62
C SER A 350 -24.59 5.13 28.77
N VAL A 351 -24.07 6.31 28.41
CA VAL A 351 -22.67 6.67 28.63
C VAL A 351 -22.23 6.54 30.10
N GLU A 352 -23.16 6.71 31.05
CA GLU A 352 -22.91 6.57 32.48
C GLU A 352 -22.57 5.13 32.91
N ASP A 353 -22.99 4.14 32.13
CA ASP A 353 -22.71 2.72 32.41
C ASP A 353 -21.29 2.32 31.97
N THR A 354 -20.49 3.26 31.48
CA THR A 354 -19.12 3.01 31.05
C THR A 354 -18.24 2.60 32.23
N VAL A 355 -17.47 1.53 32.03
CA VAL A 355 -16.55 0.97 33.01
C VAL A 355 -15.12 1.14 32.55
N CYS A 356 -14.27 1.60 33.46
CA CYS A 356 -12.84 1.80 33.22
C CYS A 356 -12.02 0.93 34.18
N MET A 357 -11.05 0.18 33.66
CA MET A 357 -10.12 -0.63 34.46
C MET A 357 -8.68 -0.34 34.06
N TYR A 358 -7.79 -0.22 35.02
CA TYR A 358 -6.37 0.08 34.80
C TYR A 358 -5.50 -0.91 35.54
N GLU A 359 -4.48 -1.42 34.85
CA GLU A 359 -3.49 -2.31 35.41
C GLU A 359 -2.08 -1.82 35.03
N LYS A 360 -1.22 -1.62 36.03
CA LYS A 360 0.17 -1.17 35.86
C LYS A 360 1.13 -2.32 36.15
N HIS A 361 2.09 -2.51 35.25
CA HIS A 361 3.22 -3.42 35.38
C HIS A 361 4.52 -2.63 35.28
N ASP A 362 5.65 -3.27 35.57
CA ASP A 362 6.96 -2.60 35.55
C ASP A 362 7.34 -2.08 34.15
N ALA A 363 6.97 -2.83 33.10
CA ALA A 363 7.38 -2.55 31.72
C ALA A 363 6.29 -1.95 30.82
N PHE A 364 5.03 -1.97 31.26
CA PHE A 364 3.87 -1.50 30.49
C PHE A 364 2.69 -1.21 31.41
N SER A 365 1.65 -0.56 30.87
CA SER A 365 0.35 -0.50 31.54
C SER A 365 -0.78 -0.67 30.54
N VAL A 366 -1.92 -1.14 31.04
CA VAL A 366 -3.13 -1.39 30.25
C VAL A 366 -4.28 -0.60 30.87
N TRP A 367 -4.98 0.18 30.06
CA TRP A 367 -6.22 0.83 30.43
C TRP A 367 -7.34 0.34 29.51
N THR A 368 -8.43 -0.14 30.09
CA THR A 368 -9.57 -0.68 29.37
C THR A 368 -10.82 0.13 29.67
N VAL A 369 -11.55 0.48 28.62
CA VAL A 369 -12.83 1.19 28.68
C VAL A 369 -13.89 0.32 28.01
N VAL A 370 -15.00 0.04 28.69
CA VAL A 370 -16.07 -0.84 28.19
C VAL A 370 -17.44 -0.21 28.39
N THR A 371 -18.26 -0.25 27.36
CA THR A 371 -19.73 -0.13 27.46
C THR A 371 -20.35 -1.42 26.95
N ALA A 372 -21.29 -2.01 27.69
CA ALA A 372 -21.89 -3.28 27.32
C ALA A 372 -23.42 -3.22 27.37
N GLY A 373 -24.06 -3.54 26.24
CA GLY A 373 -25.51 -3.61 26.11
C GLY A 373 -25.93 -4.87 25.39
N VAL A 374 -26.69 -5.73 26.07
CA VAL A 374 -27.14 -7.04 25.55
C VAL A 374 -28.55 -6.98 24.97
N GLY A 375 -28.90 -5.85 24.35
CA GLY A 375 -30.22 -5.65 23.70
C GLY A 375 -30.51 -6.64 22.58
N ASN A 376 -29.44 -7.13 21.92
CA ASN A 376 -29.44 -8.17 20.91
C ASN A 376 -28.15 -9.00 21.07
N ALA A 377 -28.12 -9.82 22.12
CA ALA A 377 -27.02 -10.77 22.34
C ALA A 377 -27.08 -11.88 21.30
N VAL A 378 -25.93 -12.33 20.82
CA VAL A 378 -25.81 -13.29 19.70
C VAL A 378 -24.84 -14.40 20.05
N ASP A 379 -25.24 -15.66 19.82
CA ASP A 379 -24.29 -16.76 19.71
C ASP A 379 -23.75 -16.81 18.27
N ALA A 380 -22.49 -16.41 18.08
CA ALA A 380 -21.87 -16.38 16.77
C ALA A 380 -21.81 -17.76 16.09
N ALA A 381 -21.80 -18.86 16.86
CA ALA A 381 -21.78 -20.22 16.31
C ALA A 381 -23.16 -20.69 15.79
N GLN A 382 -24.24 -20.05 16.24
CA GLN A 382 -25.62 -20.39 15.87
C GLN A 382 -26.33 -19.25 15.13
N ALA A 383 -25.68 -18.10 14.93
CA ALA A 383 -26.27 -16.92 14.30
C ALA A 383 -26.84 -17.19 12.89
N TRP A 384 -26.30 -18.15 12.15
CA TRP A 384 -26.80 -18.58 10.84
C TRP A 384 -28.21 -19.19 10.87
N LYS A 385 -28.72 -19.57 12.05
CA LYS A 385 -30.08 -20.08 12.24
C LYS A 385 -31.12 -18.99 12.46
N ARG A 386 -30.70 -17.73 12.61
CA ARG A 386 -31.63 -16.60 12.79
C ARG A 386 -32.35 -16.31 11.49
N GLU A 387 -33.67 -16.19 11.56
CA GLU A 387 -34.52 -15.96 10.38
C GLU A 387 -34.60 -14.46 10.00
N GLU A 388 -34.44 -13.56 10.97
CA GLU A 388 -34.51 -12.11 10.75
C GLU A 388 -33.30 -11.37 11.35
N LEU A 389 -32.88 -10.30 10.68
CA LEU A 389 -31.98 -9.30 11.28
C LEU A 389 -32.79 -8.50 12.30
N SER A 390 -32.74 -8.91 13.58
CA SER A 390 -33.40 -8.20 14.67
C SER A 390 -33.13 -6.69 14.64
N GLN A 391 -34.19 -5.87 14.69
CA GLN A 391 -34.12 -4.40 14.76
C GLN A 391 -33.54 -3.86 16.07
N LYS A 392 -33.33 -4.72 17.09
CA LYS A 392 -32.76 -4.28 18.37
C LYS A 392 -31.24 -4.20 18.26
N VAL A 393 -30.68 -3.06 18.67
CA VAL A 393 -29.23 -2.86 18.74
C VAL A 393 -28.70 -3.35 20.08
N GLY A 394 -27.86 -4.39 20.03
CA GLY A 394 -26.98 -4.80 21.12
C GLY A 394 -25.55 -4.44 20.74
N THR A 395 -24.79 -3.87 21.67
CA THR A 395 -23.43 -3.43 21.39
C THR A 395 -22.55 -3.55 22.63
N ILE A 396 -21.39 -4.20 22.47
CA ILE A 396 -20.30 -4.15 23.45
C ILE A 396 -19.10 -3.47 22.78
N ASN A 397 -18.79 -2.27 23.26
CA ASN A 397 -17.64 -1.49 22.79
C ASN A 397 -16.52 -1.58 23.82
N ILE A 398 -15.34 -1.98 23.36
CA ILE A 398 -14.15 -2.16 24.19
C ILE A 398 -13.00 -1.35 23.58
N MET A 399 -12.40 -0.47 24.37
CA MET A 399 -11.16 0.22 24.01
C MET A 399 -10.07 -0.22 24.98
N VAL A 400 -8.95 -0.72 24.44
CA VAL A 400 -7.79 -1.14 25.22
C VAL A 400 -6.61 -0.25 24.82
N PHE A 401 -6.07 0.48 25.76
CA PHE A 401 -4.90 1.35 25.60
C PHE A 401 -3.70 0.70 26.28
N ILE A 402 -2.60 0.60 25.54
CA ILE A 402 -1.39 -0.09 25.98
C ILE A 402 -0.19 0.85 25.89
N ASP A 403 0.55 0.99 26.97
CA ASP A 403 1.86 1.64 26.94
C ASP A 403 2.92 0.65 26.46
N GLY A 404 3.35 0.77 25.20
CA GLY A 404 4.28 -0.16 24.58
C GLY A 404 4.31 -0.11 23.06
N THR A 405 5.33 -0.75 22.49
CA THR A 405 5.44 -1.00 21.05
C THR A 405 4.94 -2.39 20.71
N LEU A 406 3.81 -2.48 20.02
CA LEU A 406 3.24 -3.75 19.54
C LEU A 406 3.56 -3.98 18.07
N THR A 407 3.96 -5.20 17.72
CA THR A 407 3.99 -5.70 16.34
C THR A 407 2.57 -5.91 15.82
N ASP A 408 2.40 -6.00 14.49
CA ASP A 408 1.09 -6.26 13.90
C ASP A 408 0.50 -7.61 14.36
N ALA A 409 1.34 -8.62 14.55
CA ALA A 409 0.94 -9.91 15.14
C ALA A 409 0.45 -9.75 16.59
N ALA A 410 1.11 -8.91 17.40
CA ALA A 410 0.68 -8.63 18.77
C ALA A 410 -0.67 -7.90 18.80
N TYR A 411 -0.96 -6.97 17.88
CA TYR A 411 -2.29 -6.35 17.78
C TYR A 411 -3.39 -7.37 17.52
N VAL A 412 -3.16 -8.31 16.59
CA VAL A 412 -4.14 -9.37 16.28
C VAL A 412 -4.37 -10.27 17.50
N GLN A 413 -3.30 -10.68 18.18
CA GLN A 413 -3.40 -11.51 19.39
C GLN A 413 -4.09 -10.79 20.56
N ALA A 414 -3.86 -9.48 20.71
CA ALA A 414 -4.54 -8.66 21.71
C ALA A 414 -6.04 -8.59 21.44
N LEU A 415 -6.45 -8.41 20.17
CA LEU A 415 -7.85 -8.42 19.75
C LEU A 415 -8.53 -9.77 20.03
N MET A 416 -7.84 -10.88 19.74
CA MET A 416 -8.32 -12.24 20.07
C MET A 416 -8.49 -12.42 21.57
N THR A 417 -7.48 -12.03 22.36
CA THR A 417 -7.49 -12.14 23.82
C THR A 417 -8.63 -11.32 24.44
N ALA A 418 -8.85 -10.09 23.97
CA ALA A 418 -9.97 -9.26 24.39
C ALA A 418 -11.33 -9.89 24.02
N THR A 419 -11.42 -10.51 22.83
CA THR A 419 -12.63 -11.19 22.37
C THR A 419 -12.96 -12.40 23.25
N GLU A 420 -11.97 -13.26 23.52
CA GLU A 420 -12.12 -14.43 24.40
C GLU A 420 -12.53 -14.04 25.83
N ALA A 421 -11.90 -12.99 26.38
CA ALA A 421 -12.21 -12.45 27.70
C ALA A 421 -13.64 -11.91 27.77
N LYS A 422 -14.07 -11.14 26.76
CA LYS A 422 -15.45 -10.66 26.62
C LYS A 422 -16.42 -11.85 26.57
N THR A 423 -16.19 -12.83 25.70
CA THR A 423 -17.06 -14.01 25.57
C THR A 423 -17.19 -14.77 26.90
N LYS A 424 -16.08 -14.94 27.63
CA LYS A 424 -16.11 -15.55 28.96
C LYS A 424 -16.92 -14.73 29.98
N ALA A 425 -16.85 -13.40 29.92
CA ALA A 425 -17.68 -12.52 30.74
C ALA A 425 -19.18 -12.71 30.45
N LEU A 426 -19.60 -12.78 29.18
CA LEU A 426 -21.00 -13.04 28.82
C LEU A 426 -21.48 -14.41 29.33
N TYR A 427 -20.65 -15.44 29.18
CA TYR A 427 -20.97 -16.79 29.65
C TYR A 427 -21.18 -16.83 31.17
N ASP A 428 -20.26 -16.23 31.94
CA ASP A 428 -20.34 -16.22 33.40
C ASP A 428 -21.53 -15.37 33.91
N GLU A 429 -21.89 -14.32 33.17
CA GLU A 429 -23.09 -13.49 33.43
C GLU A 429 -24.38 -14.10 32.84
N LYS A 430 -24.30 -15.33 32.31
CA LYS A 430 -25.38 -16.14 31.74
C LYS A 430 -26.20 -15.40 30.69
N ILE A 431 -25.53 -14.62 29.83
CA ILE A 431 -26.18 -13.93 28.72
C ILE A 431 -26.56 -14.96 27.66
N VAL A 432 -27.82 -14.96 27.25
CA VAL A 432 -28.36 -15.88 26.25
C VAL A 432 -28.76 -15.13 24.99
N ASP A 433 -28.57 -15.79 23.87
CA ASP A 433 -29.16 -15.42 22.59
C ASP A 433 -30.69 -15.64 22.66
N PRO A 434 -31.52 -14.59 22.49
CA PRO A 434 -32.96 -14.70 22.63
C PRO A 434 -33.63 -15.54 21.55
N GLU A 435 -33.02 -15.70 20.38
CA GLU A 435 -33.59 -16.46 19.26
C GLU A 435 -33.20 -17.94 19.34
N THR A 436 -31.94 -18.23 19.63
CA THR A 436 -31.43 -19.61 19.65
C THR A 436 -31.49 -20.26 21.02
N SER A 437 -31.77 -19.49 22.08
CA SER A 437 -31.74 -19.94 23.49
C SER A 437 -30.40 -20.55 23.94
N THR A 438 -29.31 -20.20 23.26
CA THR A 438 -27.94 -20.63 23.58
C THR A 438 -27.16 -19.52 24.26
N TYR A 439 -25.96 -19.80 24.78
CA TYR A 439 -25.12 -18.76 25.40
C TYR A 439 -24.55 -17.82 24.34
N ALA A 440 -24.73 -16.52 24.54
CA ALA A 440 -24.22 -15.52 23.63
C ALA A 440 -22.70 -15.40 23.73
N THR A 441 -22.03 -15.21 22.60
CA THR A 441 -20.59 -14.97 22.51
C THR A 441 -20.26 -13.49 22.25
N GLY A 442 -21.27 -12.69 21.89
CA GLY A 442 -21.17 -11.26 21.65
C GLY A 442 -22.54 -10.63 21.41
N THR A 443 -22.56 -9.53 20.66
CA THR A 443 -23.77 -8.86 20.17
C THR A 443 -23.68 -8.62 18.66
N SER A 444 -24.75 -8.06 18.06
CA SER A 444 -24.79 -7.82 16.61
C SER A 444 -23.76 -6.79 16.12
N THR A 445 -23.29 -5.87 16.98
CA THR A 445 -22.41 -4.76 16.56
C THR A 445 -21.21 -4.53 17.49
N ASP A 446 -20.64 -5.59 18.07
CA ASP A 446 -19.46 -5.47 18.95
C ASP A 446 -18.29 -4.76 18.26
N CYS A 447 -17.70 -3.77 18.95
CA CYS A 447 -16.50 -3.08 18.49
C CYS A 447 -15.36 -3.23 19.50
N ILE A 448 -14.17 -3.57 19.03
CA ILE A 448 -12.96 -3.59 19.86
C ILE A 448 -11.88 -2.75 19.18
N ALA A 449 -11.24 -1.87 19.95
CA ALA A 449 -10.07 -1.11 19.54
C ALA A 449 -8.89 -1.41 20.47
N ILE A 450 -7.77 -1.86 19.90
CA ILE A 450 -6.50 -2.01 20.59
C ILE A 450 -5.60 -0.86 20.15
N ALA A 451 -5.22 0.02 21.07
CA ALA A 451 -4.42 1.21 20.84
C ALA A 451 -3.11 1.14 21.62
N ALA A 452 -1.98 1.50 20.99
CA ALA A 452 -0.68 1.48 21.63
C ALA A 452 0.15 2.73 21.36
N THR A 453 0.99 3.09 22.34
CA THR A 453 1.85 4.28 22.27
C THR A 453 2.98 4.17 21.25
N GLN A 454 3.36 2.95 20.85
CA GLN A 454 4.50 2.69 19.96
C GLN A 454 5.82 3.30 20.48
N THR A 455 5.93 3.34 21.80
CA THR A 455 7.11 3.75 22.56
C THR A 455 7.35 2.79 23.72
N GLY A 456 8.52 2.85 24.37
CA GLY A 456 8.84 1.97 25.50
C GLY A 456 9.15 0.52 25.09
N ALA A 457 8.77 -0.44 25.92
CA ALA A 457 9.08 -1.85 25.71
C ALA A 457 8.40 -2.40 24.44
N THR A 458 9.10 -3.27 23.71
CA THR A 458 8.59 -3.91 22.49
C THR A 458 8.02 -5.29 22.80
N PHE A 459 6.81 -5.53 22.32
CA PHE A 459 6.05 -6.75 22.53
C PHE A 459 5.76 -7.44 21.19
N PRO A 460 6.47 -8.54 20.87
CA PRO A 460 6.26 -9.27 19.63
C PRO A 460 4.96 -10.07 19.62
N TYR A 461 4.41 -10.37 20.81
CA TYR A 461 3.23 -11.20 21.02
C TYR A 461 2.39 -10.62 22.16
N ALA A 462 1.07 -10.81 22.07
CA ALA A 462 0.09 -10.41 23.08
C ALA A 462 -0.97 -11.50 23.34
N GLY A 463 -0.65 -12.76 23.04
CA GLY A 463 -1.54 -13.90 23.30
C GLY A 463 -1.81 -14.09 24.78
N THR A 464 -2.85 -14.85 25.10
CA THR A 464 -3.46 -14.99 26.45
C THR A 464 -2.49 -15.27 27.60
N ILE A 465 -1.38 -15.96 27.37
CA ILE A 465 -0.40 -16.30 28.41
C ILE A 465 0.73 -15.26 28.59
N THR A 466 0.90 -14.37 27.61
CA THR A 466 1.90 -13.31 27.66
C THR A 466 1.57 -12.30 28.77
N PRO A 467 2.55 -11.54 29.30
CA PRO A 467 2.27 -10.52 30.32
C PRO A 467 1.19 -9.52 29.90
N ILE A 468 1.29 -8.99 28.67
CA ILE A 468 0.28 -8.10 28.11
C ILE A 468 -1.06 -8.81 27.91
N GLY A 469 -1.06 -10.03 27.35
CA GLY A 469 -2.30 -10.78 27.12
C GLY A 469 -3.04 -11.10 28.43
N LYS A 470 -2.33 -11.45 29.51
CA LYS A 470 -2.91 -11.64 30.84
C LYS A 470 -3.59 -10.37 31.36
N ALA A 471 -2.91 -9.23 31.24
CA ALA A 471 -3.44 -7.93 31.66
C ALA A 471 -4.69 -7.57 30.86
N ILE A 472 -4.64 -7.66 29.52
CA ILE A 472 -5.78 -7.41 28.63
C ILE A 472 -6.94 -8.35 28.98
N GLY A 473 -6.67 -9.65 29.08
CA GLY A 473 -7.70 -10.65 29.34
C GLY A 473 -8.42 -10.38 30.66
N ARG A 474 -7.67 -10.06 31.72
CA ARG A 474 -8.24 -9.72 33.02
C ARG A 474 -9.03 -8.41 32.99
N THR A 475 -8.44 -7.33 32.48
CA THR A 475 -9.09 -6.00 32.50
C THR A 475 -10.34 -5.97 31.64
N VAL A 476 -10.33 -6.64 30.49
CA VAL A 476 -11.52 -6.77 29.62
C VAL A 476 -12.59 -7.63 30.30
N TYR A 477 -12.23 -8.82 30.81
CA TYR A 477 -13.20 -9.71 31.46
C TYR A 477 -13.93 -9.02 32.63
N GLU A 478 -13.18 -8.42 33.55
CA GLU A 478 -13.76 -7.77 34.72
C GLU A 478 -14.55 -6.50 34.34
N ALA A 479 -14.05 -5.70 33.38
CA ALA A 479 -14.75 -4.49 32.93
C ALA A 479 -16.07 -4.83 32.20
N THR A 480 -16.07 -5.87 31.37
CA THR A 480 -17.29 -6.34 30.69
C THR A 480 -18.31 -6.86 31.69
N LYS A 481 -17.91 -7.64 32.70
CA LYS A 481 -18.86 -8.12 33.74
C LYS A 481 -19.51 -6.97 34.50
N GLU A 482 -18.70 -6.01 34.93
CA GLU A 482 -19.21 -4.84 35.64
C GLU A 482 -20.14 -3.99 34.75
N ALA A 483 -19.79 -3.79 33.47
CA ALA A 483 -20.64 -3.04 32.54
C ALA A 483 -21.99 -3.73 32.30
N LEU A 484 -21.99 -5.07 32.18
CA LEU A 484 -23.21 -5.87 32.06
C LEU A 484 -24.09 -5.78 33.31
N ARG A 485 -23.49 -5.75 34.50
CA ARG A 485 -24.23 -5.60 35.77
C ARG A 485 -24.88 -4.23 35.88
N ARG A 486 -24.16 -3.15 35.56
CA ARG A 486 -24.71 -1.78 35.51
C ARG A 486 -25.87 -1.68 34.53
N TYR A 487 -25.70 -2.26 33.33
CA TYR A 487 -26.77 -2.30 32.33
C TYR A 487 -28.02 -3.05 32.82
N LYS A 488 -27.86 -4.21 33.49
CA LYS A 488 -28.99 -4.97 34.09
C LYS A 488 -29.70 -4.14 35.16
N GLN A 489 -28.96 -3.55 36.10
CA GLN A 489 -29.51 -2.72 37.17
C GLN A 489 -30.29 -1.52 36.63
N ARG A 490 -29.74 -0.82 35.62
CA ARG A 490 -30.42 0.32 34.99
C ARG A 490 -31.74 -0.10 34.34
N ARG A 491 -31.78 -1.28 33.70
CA ARG A 491 -33.01 -1.84 33.11
C ARG A 491 -34.06 -2.25 34.15
N GLU A 492 -33.65 -2.60 35.36
CA GLU A 492 -34.57 -2.92 36.46
C GLU A 492 -35.10 -1.65 37.14
N SER A 493 -34.37 -0.54 37.07
CA SER A 493 -34.76 0.76 37.65
C SER A 493 -35.63 1.65 36.75
N LEU A 494 -35.74 1.31 35.47
CA LEU A 494 -36.56 1.99 34.44
C LEU A 494 -37.84 1.19 34.20
#